data_AF-A0A0K1PWT3-F1
#
_entry.id   AF-A0A0K1PWT3-F1
#
_cell.length_a   1.000
_cell.length_b   1.000
_cell.length_c   1.000
_cell.angle_alpha   90.00
_cell.angle_beta   90.00
_cell.angle_gamma   90.00
#
_symmetry.space_group_name_H-M   'P 1'
#
loop_
_entity.id
_entity.type
_entity.pdbx_description
1 polymer ?
#
loop_
_entity_poly.entity_id
_entity_poly.type
_entity_poly.pdbx_seq_one_letter_code
_entity_poly.pdbx_strand_id
1 'polypeptide(L)'
;MLASVRMTAELSTPDIPEEAIGARRRARACTAWVFVLTNGFLLASAGLYWLARGRFFDPRIYEAVGGPSWTLMEVLDADVLRLVSAGVRFAGMLAILAGILVMAVGATAFRRGERWAWYAMLALPLYVTLDFMALAGYGALSPTNVIWDAALMVTALFALVVPYRRFFPPQLGQVNP
;
A
#
# COMPACT_ATOMS: atom_id res chain seq x y z
N MET A 1 42.17 13.68 55.61
CA MET A 1 41.76 12.33 55.16
C MET A 1 40.26 12.37 54.86
N LEU A 2 39.89 12.62 53.61
CA LEU A 2 38.50 12.58 53.13
C LEU A 2 38.44 11.55 52.00
N ALA A 3 37.84 10.41 52.27
CA ALA A 3 37.66 9.34 51.30
C ALA A 3 36.43 9.64 50.44
N SER A 4 36.63 9.90 49.15
CA SER A 4 35.56 10.08 48.17
C SER A 4 34.96 8.72 47.80
N VAL A 5 33.73 8.46 48.23
CA VAL A 5 32.96 7.29 47.81
C VAL A 5 32.43 7.53 46.39
N ARG A 6 33.06 6.89 45.38
CA ARG A 6 32.51 6.81 44.01
C ARG A 6 31.41 5.78 43.98
N MET A 7 30.17 6.26 43.93
CA MET A 7 28.97 5.45 43.72
C MET A 7 28.76 5.29 42.20
N THR A 8 29.42 4.31 41.60
CA THR A 8 29.11 3.85 40.23
C THR A 8 27.85 3.00 40.32
N ALA A 9 26.70 3.62 40.09
CA ALA A 9 25.47 2.89 39.82
C ALA A 9 25.63 2.14 38.49
N GLU A 10 25.96 0.85 38.57
CA GLU A 10 25.80 -0.07 37.45
C GLU A 10 24.32 -0.10 37.09
N LEU A 11 23.95 0.59 36.00
CA LEU A 11 22.70 0.35 35.31
C LEU A 11 22.77 -1.07 34.73
N SER A 12 22.37 -2.05 35.53
CA SER A 12 22.00 -3.39 35.06
C SER A 12 20.91 -3.21 34.00
N THR A 13 21.30 -3.38 32.74
CA THR A 13 20.32 -3.45 31.66
C THR A 13 19.48 -4.69 31.93
N PRO A 14 18.15 -4.58 32.03
CA PRO A 14 17.31 -5.72 32.34
C PRO A 14 17.57 -6.81 31.30
N ASP A 15 17.98 -7.98 31.77
CA ASP A 15 18.34 -9.14 30.96
C ASP A 15 17.08 -9.62 30.24
N ILE A 16 16.83 -9.11 29.03
CA ILE A 16 15.66 -9.48 28.25
C ILE A 16 15.88 -10.90 27.76
N PRO A 17 15.04 -11.88 28.14
CA PRO A 17 15.23 -13.27 27.72
C PRO A 17 15.30 -13.36 26.20
N GLU A 18 16.31 -14.05 25.65
CA GLU A 18 16.45 -14.22 24.20
C GLU A 18 15.19 -14.81 23.55
N GLU A 19 14.45 -15.63 24.29
CA GLU A 19 13.13 -16.14 23.89
C GLU A 19 12.12 -15.03 23.60
N ALA A 20 12.09 -13.96 24.41
CA ALA A 20 11.19 -12.82 24.24
C ALA A 20 11.53 -12.01 22.97
N ILE A 21 12.82 -11.92 22.62
CA ILE A 21 13.28 -11.27 21.38
C ILE A 21 12.89 -12.11 20.16
N GLY A 22 13.07 -13.43 20.23
CA GLY A 22 12.69 -14.38 19.17
C GLY A 22 11.18 -14.45 18.93
N ALA A 23 10.37 -14.42 20.01
CA ALA A 23 8.92 -14.41 19.95
C ALA A 23 8.38 -13.12 19.30
N ARG A 24 8.93 -11.95 19.66
CA ARG A 24 8.55 -10.66 19.06
C ARG A 24 8.88 -10.59 17.57
N ARG A 25 10.01 -11.17 17.13
CA ARG A 25 10.36 -11.24 15.69
C ARG A 25 9.38 -12.12 14.91
N ARG A 26 9.01 -13.28 15.46
CA ARG A 26 8.01 -14.18 14.85
C ARG A 26 6.63 -13.53 14.79
N ALA A 27 6.21 -12.81 15.83
CA ALA A 27 4.94 -12.09 15.87
C ALA A 27 4.86 -10.97 14.82
N ARG A 28 5.89 -10.11 14.69
CA ARG A 28 5.93 -9.04 13.68
C ARG A 28 5.90 -9.57 12.24
N ALA A 29 6.58 -10.68 11.98
CA ALA A 29 6.55 -11.38 10.70
C ALA A 29 5.17 -12.01 10.40
N CYS A 30 4.36 -12.26 11.43
CA CYS A 30 3.01 -12.80 11.33
C CYS A 30 1.96 -11.75 11.00
N THR A 31 2.27 -10.45 11.00
CA THR A 31 1.27 -9.39 10.74
C THR A 31 1.44 -8.72 9.37
N ALA A 32 2.62 -8.82 8.74
CA ALA A 32 2.90 -8.07 7.51
C ALA A 32 1.98 -8.40 6.31
N TRP A 33 1.55 -9.66 6.18
CA TRP A 33 0.61 -10.08 5.14
C TRP A 33 -0.77 -9.44 5.30
N VAL A 34 -1.14 -8.99 6.51
CA VAL A 34 -2.38 -8.25 6.74
C VAL A 34 -2.37 -6.93 5.96
N PHE A 35 -1.24 -6.22 5.92
CA PHE A 35 -1.14 -4.98 5.13
C PHE A 35 -1.30 -5.21 3.63
N VAL A 36 -0.83 -6.36 3.12
CA VAL A 36 -1.05 -6.76 1.72
C VAL A 36 -2.53 -7.03 1.46
N LEU A 37 -3.19 -7.76 2.37
CA LEU A 37 -4.62 -7.99 2.25
C LEU A 37 -5.44 -6.70 2.34
N THR A 38 -5.07 -5.80 3.25
CA THR A 38 -5.69 -4.48 3.35
C THR A 38 -5.55 -3.71 2.04
N ASN A 39 -4.37 -3.72 1.40
CA ASN A 39 -4.19 -3.10 0.08
C ASN A 39 -5.10 -3.71 -0.99
N GLY A 40 -5.11 -5.03 -1.10
CA GLY A 40 -5.93 -5.71 -2.09
C GLY A 40 -7.43 -5.46 -1.86
N PHE A 41 -7.85 -5.39 -0.61
CA PHE A 41 -9.23 -5.04 -0.24
C PHE A 41 -9.57 -3.58 -0.59
N LEU A 42 -8.71 -2.62 -0.23
CA LEU A 42 -8.89 -1.22 -0.59
C LEU A 42 -9.01 -1.07 -2.11
N LEU A 43 -8.07 -1.65 -2.88
CA LEU A 43 -8.09 -1.59 -4.34
C LEU A 43 -9.37 -2.21 -4.93
N ALA A 44 -9.80 -3.38 -4.42
CA ALA A 44 -11.03 -4.02 -4.87
C ALA A 44 -12.28 -3.20 -4.52
N SER A 45 -12.33 -2.56 -3.34
CA SER A 45 -13.44 -1.71 -2.94
C SER A 45 -13.55 -0.45 -3.80
N ALA A 46 -12.42 0.15 -4.18
CA ALA A 46 -12.41 1.25 -5.15
C ALA A 46 -12.90 0.80 -6.52
N GLY A 47 -12.40 -0.35 -7.01
CA GLY A 47 -12.85 -0.92 -8.26
C GLY A 47 -14.35 -1.24 -8.28
N LEU A 48 -14.90 -1.75 -7.17
CA LEU A 48 -16.33 -2.02 -7.01
C LEU A 48 -17.15 -0.73 -7.06
N TYR A 49 -16.68 0.33 -6.40
CA TYR A 49 -17.32 1.64 -6.49
C TYR A 49 -17.34 2.18 -7.93
N TRP A 50 -16.20 2.14 -8.64
CA TRP A 50 -16.10 2.58 -10.04
C TRP A 50 -16.97 1.73 -10.98
N LEU A 51 -17.00 0.41 -10.79
CA LEU A 51 -17.83 -0.50 -11.56
C LEU A 51 -19.33 -0.22 -11.36
N ALA A 52 -19.76 -0.04 -10.11
CA ALA A 52 -21.17 0.20 -9.79
C ALA A 52 -21.64 1.59 -10.25
N ARG A 53 -20.82 2.62 -10.04
CA ARG A 53 -21.22 4.02 -10.29
C ARG A 53 -20.88 4.50 -11.69
N GLY A 54 -19.90 3.89 -12.36
CA GLY A 54 -19.40 4.32 -13.66
C GLY A 54 -18.87 5.75 -13.64
N ARG A 55 -18.32 6.18 -12.50
CA ARG A 55 -17.67 7.48 -12.29
C ARG A 55 -16.58 7.38 -11.21
N PHE A 56 -15.60 8.27 -11.25
CA PHE A 56 -14.54 8.36 -10.25
C PHE A 56 -15.06 8.86 -8.90
N PHE A 57 -14.21 8.78 -7.87
CA PHE A 57 -14.54 9.26 -6.52
C PHE A 57 -14.81 10.77 -6.50
N ASP A 58 -14.01 11.52 -7.25
CA ASP A 58 -14.11 12.97 -7.32
C ASP A 58 -14.50 13.43 -8.74
N PRO A 59 -15.65 14.11 -8.90
CA PRO A 59 -16.04 14.71 -10.17
C PRO A 59 -15.03 15.73 -10.72
N ARG A 60 -14.22 16.35 -9.85
CA ARG A 60 -13.20 17.33 -10.26
C ARG A 60 -12.16 16.76 -11.20
N ILE A 61 -11.95 15.44 -11.21
CA ILE A 61 -11.07 14.79 -12.18
C ILE A 61 -11.58 15.06 -13.61
N TYR A 62 -12.88 14.99 -13.81
CA TYR A 62 -13.48 15.27 -15.10
C TYR A 62 -13.44 16.76 -15.44
N GLU A 63 -13.65 17.63 -14.46
CA GLU A 63 -13.58 19.08 -14.66
C GLU A 63 -12.15 19.56 -14.94
N ALA A 64 -11.14 18.89 -14.39
CA ALA A 64 -9.74 19.23 -14.60
C ALA A 64 -9.25 18.79 -15.99
N VAL A 65 -9.72 17.63 -16.48
CA VAL A 65 -9.35 17.11 -17.81
C VAL A 65 -10.21 17.71 -18.93
N GLY A 66 -11.51 17.88 -18.68
CA GLY A 66 -12.50 18.36 -19.66
C GLY A 66 -12.89 19.83 -19.50
N GLY A 67 -12.48 20.51 -18.44
CA GLY A 67 -12.92 21.87 -18.11
C GLY A 67 -14.35 21.94 -17.55
N PRO A 68 -14.94 23.16 -17.46
CA PRO A 68 -16.36 23.37 -17.11
C PRO A 68 -17.34 22.66 -18.05
N SER A 69 -16.83 22.10 -19.16
CA SER A 69 -17.61 21.38 -20.14
C SER A 69 -18.17 20.05 -19.64
N TRP A 70 -17.66 19.47 -18.54
CA TRP A 70 -18.16 18.16 -18.07
C TRP A 70 -19.63 18.20 -17.62
N THR A 71 -20.00 19.23 -16.85
CA THR A 71 -21.40 19.49 -16.48
C THR A 71 -22.24 19.93 -17.68
N LEU A 72 -21.61 20.54 -18.68
CA LEU A 72 -22.24 20.88 -19.96
C LEU A 72 -22.42 19.64 -20.87
N MET A 73 -21.55 18.63 -20.80
CA MET A 73 -21.65 17.37 -21.55
C MET A 73 -22.80 16.51 -21.05
N GLU A 74 -23.14 16.59 -19.76
CA GLU A 74 -24.40 16.04 -19.22
C GLU A 74 -25.65 16.60 -19.91
N VAL A 75 -25.54 17.81 -20.47
CA VAL A 75 -26.63 18.47 -21.18
C VAL A 75 -26.52 18.30 -22.71
N LEU A 76 -25.31 18.16 -23.25
CA LEU A 76 -25.05 18.25 -24.69
C LEU A 76 -24.89 16.90 -25.42
N ASP A 77 -24.27 15.88 -24.80
CA ASP A 77 -23.97 14.62 -25.51
C ASP A 77 -23.95 13.39 -24.57
N ALA A 78 -25.02 12.60 -24.62
CA ALA A 78 -25.18 11.39 -23.82
C ALA A 78 -24.22 10.26 -24.22
N ASP A 79 -23.70 10.24 -25.45
CA ASP A 79 -22.85 9.16 -25.93
C ASP A 79 -21.42 9.28 -25.39
N VAL A 80 -20.89 10.52 -25.28
CA VAL A 80 -19.60 10.78 -24.63
C VAL A 80 -19.62 10.32 -23.17
N LEU A 81 -20.71 10.62 -22.44
CA LEU A 81 -20.85 10.17 -21.05
C LEU A 81 -20.95 8.65 -20.91
N ARG A 82 -21.64 7.99 -21.83
CA ARG A 82 -21.70 6.52 -21.86
C ARG A 82 -20.31 5.93 -22.09
N LEU A 83 -19.53 6.51 -22.99
CA LEU A 83 -18.17 6.06 -23.28
C LEU A 83 -17.24 6.22 -22.06
N VAL A 84 -17.24 7.40 -21.42
CA VAL A 84 -16.44 7.61 -20.21
C VAL A 84 -16.90 6.71 -19.07
N SER A 85 -18.21 6.57 -18.87
CA SER A 85 -18.76 5.67 -17.87
C SER A 85 -18.34 4.22 -18.13
N ALA A 86 -18.37 3.76 -19.37
CA ALA A 86 -17.88 2.44 -19.75
C ALA A 86 -16.38 2.29 -19.45
N GLY A 87 -15.56 3.31 -19.75
CA GLY A 87 -14.13 3.33 -19.42
C GLY A 87 -13.87 3.23 -17.92
N VAL A 88 -14.60 3.99 -17.10
CA VAL A 88 -14.48 3.94 -15.64
C VAL A 88 -14.93 2.59 -15.09
N ARG A 89 -16.01 2.01 -15.63
CA ARG A 89 -16.45 0.67 -15.23
C ARG A 89 -15.41 -0.39 -15.58
N PHE A 90 -14.81 -0.29 -16.75
CA PHE A 90 -13.73 -1.18 -17.18
C PHE A 90 -12.51 -1.06 -16.25
N ALA A 91 -12.08 0.17 -15.91
CA ALA A 91 -11.05 0.39 -14.90
C ALA A 91 -11.43 -0.22 -13.55
N GLY A 92 -12.71 -0.12 -13.16
CA GLY A 92 -13.26 -0.77 -11.97
C GLY A 92 -13.12 -2.29 -11.98
N MET A 93 -13.44 -2.95 -13.11
CA MET A 93 -13.26 -4.40 -13.27
C MET A 93 -11.79 -4.80 -13.12
N LEU A 94 -10.87 -4.05 -13.74
CA LEU A 94 -9.44 -4.30 -13.63
C LEU A 94 -8.93 -4.11 -12.20
N ALA A 95 -9.38 -3.07 -11.49
CA ALA A 95 -9.01 -2.81 -10.10
C ALA A 95 -9.53 -3.91 -9.16
N ILE A 96 -10.74 -4.43 -9.37
CA ILE A 96 -11.26 -5.59 -8.62
C ILE A 96 -10.37 -6.81 -8.86
N LEU A 97 -10.06 -7.13 -10.12
CA LEU A 97 -9.21 -8.26 -10.47
C LEU A 97 -7.82 -8.13 -9.84
N ALA A 98 -7.20 -6.95 -9.95
CA ALA A 98 -5.91 -6.66 -9.34
C ALA A 98 -5.97 -6.80 -7.81
N GLY A 99 -7.00 -6.27 -7.16
CA GLY A 99 -7.20 -6.40 -5.72
C GLY A 99 -7.31 -7.85 -5.26
N ILE A 100 -8.05 -8.69 -5.99
CA ILE A 100 -8.16 -10.13 -5.74
C ILE A 100 -6.80 -10.82 -5.91
N LEU A 101 -6.05 -10.50 -6.95
CA LEU A 101 -4.71 -11.06 -7.18
C LEU A 101 -3.73 -10.66 -6.07
N VAL A 102 -3.74 -9.40 -5.65
CA VAL A 102 -2.93 -8.91 -4.52
C VAL A 102 -3.29 -9.67 -3.25
N MET A 103 -4.57 -9.87 -2.96
CA MET A 103 -5.01 -10.67 -1.82
C MET A 103 -4.57 -12.14 -1.93
N ALA A 104 -4.66 -12.74 -3.11
CA ALA A 104 -4.24 -14.12 -3.35
C ALA A 104 -2.72 -14.29 -3.13
N VAL A 105 -1.90 -13.39 -3.68
CA VAL A 105 -0.43 -13.37 -3.46
C VAL A 105 -0.12 -13.13 -1.98
N GLY A 106 -0.83 -12.21 -1.34
CA GLY A 106 -0.76 -11.92 0.09
C GLY A 106 -1.00 -13.15 0.96
N ALA A 107 -2.09 -13.87 0.70
CA ALA A 107 -2.51 -15.04 1.45
C ALA A 107 -1.61 -16.28 1.21
N THR A 108 -0.93 -16.34 0.07
CA THR A 108 -0.11 -17.49 -0.35
C THR A 108 1.39 -17.21 -0.27
N ALA A 109 2.00 -16.80 -1.38
CA ALA A 109 3.45 -16.66 -1.55
C ALA A 109 4.06 -15.62 -0.61
N PHE A 110 3.39 -14.48 -0.41
CA PHE A 110 3.86 -13.45 0.49
C PHE A 110 3.86 -13.93 1.95
N ARG A 111 2.78 -14.57 2.39
CA ARG A 111 2.68 -15.19 3.73
C ARG A 111 3.72 -16.29 3.95
N ARG A 112 4.13 -17.00 2.89
CA ARG A 112 5.20 -18.01 2.91
C ARG A 112 6.60 -17.41 2.95
N GLY A 113 6.76 -16.12 2.62
CA GLY A 113 8.06 -15.46 2.59
C GLY A 113 8.82 -15.67 1.27
N GLU A 114 8.10 -15.98 0.18
CA GLU A 114 8.70 -16.17 -1.14
C GLU A 114 9.21 -14.83 -1.70
N ARG A 115 10.49 -14.74 -2.07
CA ARG A 115 11.14 -13.47 -2.46
C ARG A 115 10.48 -12.77 -3.64
N TRP A 116 10.02 -13.53 -4.65
CA TRP A 116 9.34 -12.96 -5.82
C TRP A 116 8.05 -12.23 -5.43
N ALA A 117 7.34 -12.69 -4.38
CA ALA A 117 6.12 -12.05 -3.91
C ALA A 117 6.41 -10.69 -3.29
N TRP A 118 7.56 -10.52 -2.63
CA TRP A 118 7.99 -9.22 -2.14
C TRP A 118 8.26 -8.24 -3.30
N TYR A 119 8.96 -8.70 -4.36
CA TYR A 119 9.17 -7.88 -5.55
C TYR A 119 7.86 -7.57 -6.28
N ALA A 120 6.93 -8.51 -6.37
CA ALA A 120 5.61 -8.28 -6.94
C ALA A 120 4.84 -7.18 -6.18
N MET A 121 4.99 -7.11 -4.85
CA MET A 121 4.36 -6.06 -4.04
C MET A 121 4.96 -4.66 -4.25
N LEU A 122 6.12 -4.51 -4.93
CA LEU A 122 6.60 -3.20 -5.38
C LEU A 122 5.67 -2.56 -6.42
N ALA A 123 4.82 -3.36 -7.07
CA ALA A 123 3.81 -2.83 -7.99
C ALA A 123 2.80 -1.91 -7.27
N LEU A 124 2.52 -2.12 -5.98
CA LEU A 124 1.57 -1.31 -5.22
C LEU A 124 2.03 0.15 -5.04
N PRO A 125 3.19 0.45 -4.42
CA PRO A 125 3.64 1.84 -4.31
C PRO A 125 3.95 2.46 -5.67
N LEU A 126 4.39 1.67 -6.65
CA LEU A 126 4.58 2.15 -8.03
C LEU A 126 3.26 2.59 -8.65
N TYR A 127 2.21 1.77 -8.53
CA TYR A 127 0.86 2.11 -9.00
C TYR A 127 0.37 3.43 -8.39
N VAL A 128 0.44 3.57 -7.06
CA VAL A 128 0.01 4.80 -6.38
C VAL A 128 0.83 6.01 -6.82
N THR A 129 2.13 5.83 -7.04
CA THR A 129 3.00 6.92 -7.55
C THR A 129 2.58 7.35 -8.96
N LEU A 130 2.30 6.40 -9.84
CA LEU A 130 1.86 6.69 -11.21
C LEU A 130 0.47 7.35 -11.23
N ASP A 131 -0.45 6.89 -10.39
CA ASP A 131 -1.78 7.48 -10.25
C ASP A 131 -1.69 8.92 -9.75
N PHE A 132 -0.91 9.15 -8.69
CA PHE A 132 -0.66 10.49 -8.16
C PHE A 132 -0.02 11.41 -9.21
N MET A 133 0.97 10.93 -9.97
CA MET A 133 1.59 11.70 -11.05
C MET A 133 0.59 12.03 -12.17
N ALA A 134 -0.28 11.09 -12.53
CA ALA A 134 -1.32 11.33 -13.53
C ALA A 134 -2.32 12.40 -13.05
N LEU A 135 -2.84 12.27 -11.82
CA LEU A 135 -3.76 13.25 -11.23
C LEU A 135 -3.10 14.63 -11.08
N ALA A 136 -1.84 14.69 -10.66
CA ALA A 136 -1.07 15.93 -10.58
C ALA A 136 -0.90 16.58 -11.95
N GLY A 137 -0.57 15.80 -12.98
CA GLY A 137 -0.40 16.25 -14.36
C GLY A 137 -1.68 16.86 -14.94
N TYR A 138 -2.84 16.38 -14.52
CA TYR A 138 -4.14 16.94 -14.91
C TYR A 138 -4.62 18.08 -14.00
N GLY A 139 -3.91 18.43 -12.93
CA GLY A 139 -4.42 19.39 -11.94
C GLY A 139 -5.64 18.87 -11.18
N ALA A 140 -5.82 17.54 -11.13
CA ALA A 140 -6.98 16.84 -10.61
C ALA A 140 -6.78 16.30 -9.18
N LEU A 141 -5.75 16.79 -8.47
CA LEU A 141 -5.50 16.40 -7.08
C LEU A 141 -6.61 16.94 -6.18
N SER A 142 -7.32 16.04 -5.52
CA SER A 142 -8.33 16.39 -4.54
C SER A 142 -8.01 15.79 -3.17
N PRO A 143 -8.50 16.40 -2.07
CA PRO A 143 -8.27 15.86 -0.73
C PRO A 143 -8.72 14.40 -0.60
N THR A 144 -9.82 14.03 -1.25
CA THR A 144 -10.35 12.66 -1.22
C THR A 144 -9.40 11.67 -1.88
N ASN A 145 -8.91 11.97 -3.08
CA ASN A 145 -7.96 11.10 -3.78
C ASN A 145 -6.63 11.03 -3.01
N VAL A 146 -6.12 12.16 -2.52
CA VAL A 146 -4.87 12.21 -1.75
C VAL A 146 -4.95 11.37 -0.48
N ILE A 147 -6.06 11.42 0.26
CA ILE A 147 -6.25 10.60 1.47
C ILE A 147 -6.29 9.11 1.11
N TRP A 148 -6.98 8.76 0.02
CA TRP A 148 -7.07 7.38 -0.45
C TRP A 148 -5.72 6.82 -0.89
N ASP A 149 -4.99 7.58 -1.70
CA ASP A 149 -3.65 7.24 -2.19
C ASP A 149 -2.65 7.16 -1.04
N ALA A 150 -2.74 8.07 -0.07
CA ALA A 150 -1.92 8.00 1.14
C ALA A 150 -2.19 6.71 1.92
N ALA A 151 -3.46 6.29 2.06
CA ALA A 151 -3.79 5.05 2.75
C ALA A 151 -3.22 3.81 2.02
N LEU A 152 -3.34 3.75 0.70
CA LEU A 152 -2.74 2.71 -0.13
C LEU A 152 -1.21 2.74 -0.03
N MET A 153 -0.59 3.91 -0.19
CA MET A 153 0.86 4.07 -0.13
C MET A 153 1.42 3.64 1.23
N VAL A 154 0.86 4.16 2.31
CA VAL A 154 1.33 3.85 3.67
C VAL A 154 1.23 2.35 3.92
N THR A 155 0.08 1.74 3.65
CA THR A 155 -0.09 0.30 3.87
C THR A 155 0.81 -0.54 2.97
N ALA A 156 1.06 -0.13 1.72
CA ALA A 156 1.98 -0.80 0.81
C ALA A 156 3.44 -0.72 1.29
N LEU A 157 3.87 0.44 1.77
CA LEU A 157 5.21 0.61 2.36
C LEU A 157 5.37 -0.23 3.63
N PHE A 158 4.36 -0.27 4.50
CA PHE A 158 4.38 -1.15 5.67
C PHE A 158 4.45 -2.64 5.28
N ALA A 159 3.71 -3.04 4.24
CA ALA A 159 3.79 -4.39 3.70
C ALA A 159 5.21 -4.74 3.22
N LEU A 160 5.96 -3.79 2.63
CA LEU A 160 7.30 -4.04 2.13
C LEU A 160 8.39 -3.96 3.21
N VAL A 161 8.33 -2.96 4.08
CA VAL A 161 9.40 -2.64 5.06
C VAL A 161 9.36 -3.59 6.25
N VAL A 162 8.18 -3.86 6.82
CA VAL A 162 8.04 -4.66 8.05
C VAL A 162 8.63 -6.07 7.91
N PRO A 163 8.35 -6.83 6.84
CA PRO A 163 8.87 -8.17 6.68
C PRO A 163 10.20 -8.22 5.90
N TYR A 164 10.86 -7.11 5.60
CA TYR A 164 12.06 -7.09 4.75
C TYR A 164 13.12 -8.14 5.16
N ARG A 165 13.45 -8.21 6.46
CA ARG A 165 14.44 -9.17 7.00
C ARG A 165 13.99 -10.64 6.90
N ARG A 166 12.69 -10.90 6.73
CA ARG A 166 12.13 -12.25 6.51
C ARG A 166 12.41 -12.73 5.09
N PHE A 167 12.21 -11.85 4.11
CA PHE A 167 12.47 -12.18 2.71
C PHE A 167 13.98 -12.21 2.40
N PHE A 168 14.75 -11.37 3.10
CA PHE A 168 16.20 -11.23 2.91
C PHE A 168 16.94 -11.43 4.24
N PRO A 169 17.10 -12.69 4.70
CA PRO A 169 17.88 -12.99 5.90
C PRO A 169 19.35 -12.59 5.71
N PRO A 170 20.00 -11.99 6.72
CA PRO A 170 21.43 -11.69 6.67
C PRO A 170 22.25 -12.96 6.47
N GLN A 171 23.24 -12.91 5.58
CA GLN A 171 24.23 -13.98 5.41
C GLN A 171 25.21 -13.91 6.59
N LEU A 172 24.83 -14.48 7.74
CA LEU A 172 25.75 -14.65 8.86
C LEU A 172 26.70 -15.80 8.53
N GLY A 173 27.92 -15.45 8.14
CA GLY A 173 29.07 -16.36 8.14
C GLY A 173 29.12 -17.38 7.02
N GLN A 174 29.41 -16.95 5.79
CA GLN A 174 30.39 -17.71 5.00
C GLN A 174 31.77 -17.37 5.57
N VAL A 175 32.13 -17.99 6.69
CA VAL A 175 33.54 -18.13 7.05
C VAL A 175 34.06 -19.11 6.01
N ASN A 176 34.79 -18.57 5.02
CA ASN A 176 35.57 -19.39 4.10
C ASN A 176 36.44 -20.33 4.94
N PRO A 177 36.41 -21.66 4.68
CA PRO A 177 37.36 -22.58 5.30
C PRO A 177 38.81 -22.24 4.93
#